data_AF-A0A9W9KI21-F1
#
_entry.id   AF-A0A9W9KI21-F1
#
_cell.length_a   1.000
_cell.length_b   1.000
_cell.length_c   1.000
_cell.angle_alpha   90.00
_cell.angle_beta   90.00
_cell.angle_gamma   90.00
#
_symmetry.space_group_name_H-M   'P 1'
#
loop_
_entity.id
_entity.type
_entity.pdbx_description
1 polymer ?
#
loop_
_entity_poly.entity_id
_entity_poly.type
_entity_poly.pdbx_seq_one_letter_code
_entity_poly.pdbx_strand_id
1 'polypeptide(L)'
;MLASRYGPHAGISTESLSYVQLRHHPEDSANPKMISLFSVDAKICCKPRTLVLRMQDIIHYRKLRPDFSTLRPEDLKNLPLPKFLYICKHRPDMAYTYKCAITTGAAHAYDDVLVCAFHECMQCSTDSLIEVRKWNSTLMLVITRWFDLGPGLSPGDEQWISHVGSLEGERENLDRQDFVDVPQARWERAYGKKSMSMDELLARNLSYLKDERYKKAMGQSASQRAIWRLPYNGVFPDTSCQ
;
A
#
# COMPACT_ATOMS: atom_id res chain seq x y z
N MET A 1 5.87 -15.52 13.74
CA MET A 1 5.64 -15.82 12.31
C MET A 1 6.86 -16.58 11.79
N LEU A 2 6.73 -17.89 11.54
CA LEU A 2 7.74 -18.76 10.93
C LEU A 2 7.57 -18.87 9.39
N ALA A 3 6.71 -18.02 8.82
CA ALA A 3 6.15 -18.12 7.46
C ALA A 3 7.18 -17.99 6.35
N SER A 4 8.32 -17.36 6.62
CA SER A 4 9.34 -17.09 5.62
C SER A 4 10.40 -18.19 5.46
N ARG A 5 10.45 -19.20 6.35
CA ARG A 5 11.54 -20.20 6.32
C ARG A 5 11.48 -21.20 5.16
N TYR A 6 10.34 -21.42 4.52
CA TYR A 6 10.21 -22.52 3.54
C TYR A 6 9.44 -22.17 2.25
N GLY A 7 9.01 -20.92 2.06
CA GLY A 7 8.12 -20.58 0.96
C GLY A 7 6.87 -21.49 0.93
N PRO A 8 6.35 -21.86 -0.25
CA PRO A 8 5.16 -22.70 -0.34
C PRO A 8 5.29 -24.09 0.33
N HIS A 9 6.51 -24.57 0.59
CA HIS A 9 6.73 -25.83 1.31
C HIS A 9 6.41 -25.76 2.81
N ALA A 10 6.16 -24.57 3.39
CA ALA A 10 5.54 -24.40 4.71
C ALA A 10 4.02 -24.14 4.66
N GLY A 11 3.38 -24.24 3.48
CA GLY A 11 1.92 -24.18 3.35
C GLY A 11 1.31 -22.77 3.41
N ILE A 12 2.10 -21.69 3.33
CA ILE A 12 1.60 -20.31 3.23
C ILE A 12 1.94 -19.81 1.83
N SER A 13 0.94 -19.79 0.95
CA SER A 13 1.12 -19.27 -0.40
C SER A 13 1.14 -17.74 -0.40
N THR A 14 1.72 -17.10 -1.42
CA THR A 14 1.69 -15.63 -1.52
C THR A 14 0.26 -15.09 -1.64
N GLU A 15 -0.66 -15.87 -2.21
CA GLU A 15 -2.09 -15.56 -2.26
C GLU A 15 -2.73 -15.55 -0.88
N SER A 16 -2.22 -16.36 0.05
CA SER A 16 -2.73 -16.35 1.44
C SER A 16 -2.40 -15.05 2.19
N LEU A 17 -1.43 -14.29 1.69
CA LEU A 17 -1.06 -12.96 2.21
C LEU A 17 -1.85 -11.83 1.53
N SER A 18 -2.63 -12.12 0.48
CA SER A 18 -3.47 -11.12 -0.18
C SER A 18 -4.65 -10.72 0.71
N TYR A 19 -4.82 -9.43 0.91
CA TYR A 19 -5.86 -8.89 1.76
C TYR A 19 -6.38 -7.56 1.21
N VAL A 20 -7.70 -7.34 1.31
CA VAL A 20 -8.33 -6.07 0.94
C VAL A 20 -9.34 -5.69 2.02
N GLN A 21 -9.23 -4.46 2.52
CA GLN A 21 -10.10 -3.88 3.52
C GLN A 21 -10.54 -2.50 3.10
N LEU A 22 -11.81 -2.19 3.30
CA LEU A 22 -12.35 -0.85 3.19
C LEU A 22 -12.81 -0.36 4.56
N ARG A 23 -12.59 0.93 4.84
CA ARG A 23 -13.02 1.58 6.06
C ARG A 23 -13.66 2.94 5.78
N HIS A 24 -14.75 3.22 6.47
CA HIS A 24 -15.42 4.52 6.49
C HIS A 24 -14.86 5.43 7.58
N HIS A 25 -14.76 6.74 7.28
CA HIS A 25 -14.27 7.76 8.20
C HIS A 25 -15.22 8.98 8.23
N PRO A 26 -15.61 9.46 9.43
CA PRO A 26 -15.38 8.84 10.74
C PRO A 26 -16.15 7.51 10.87
N GLU A 27 -15.63 6.62 11.71
CA GLU A 27 -16.03 5.19 11.73
C GLU A 27 -17.53 4.98 11.96
N ASP A 28 -18.18 5.82 12.78
CA ASP A 28 -19.60 5.66 13.14
C ASP A 28 -20.58 6.57 12.36
N SER A 29 -20.15 7.17 11.25
CA SER A 29 -21.04 8.05 10.47
C SER A 29 -21.85 7.31 9.41
N ALA A 30 -23.17 7.56 9.38
CA ALA A 30 -24.05 7.16 8.28
C ALA A 30 -23.63 7.80 6.93
N ASN A 31 -22.92 8.93 6.97
CA ASN A 31 -22.40 9.65 5.81
C ASN A 31 -20.90 9.92 6.02
N PRO A 32 -20.02 8.96 5.70
CA PRO A 32 -18.58 9.16 5.86
C PRO A 32 -18.08 10.25 4.91
N LYS A 33 -17.22 11.13 5.43
CA LYS A 33 -16.54 12.17 4.65
C LYS A 33 -15.36 11.59 3.86
N MET A 34 -14.85 10.44 4.29
CA MET A 34 -13.69 9.80 3.69
C MET A 34 -13.85 8.28 3.74
N ILE A 35 -13.40 7.62 2.69
CA ILE A 35 -13.27 6.16 2.64
C ILE A 35 -11.80 5.83 2.40
N SER A 36 -11.27 4.87 3.15
CA SER A 36 -9.96 4.31 2.90
C SER A 36 -10.07 2.86 2.48
N LEU A 37 -9.43 2.48 1.38
CA LEU A 37 -9.24 1.09 0.97
C LEU A 37 -7.76 0.76 1.12
N PHE A 38 -7.47 -0.30 1.86
CA PHE A 38 -6.14 -0.88 1.99
C PHE A 38 -6.13 -2.22 1.26
N SER A 39 -5.11 -2.46 0.47
CA SER A 39 -4.85 -3.76 -0.13
C SER A 39 -3.39 -4.15 0.02
N VAL A 40 -3.11 -5.44 0.11
CA VAL A 40 -1.76 -6.01 0.11
C VAL A 40 -1.73 -7.24 -0.78
N ASP A 41 -0.65 -7.39 -1.52
CA ASP A 41 -0.26 -8.58 -2.27
C ASP A 41 1.19 -8.92 -1.92
N ALA A 42 1.59 -10.18 -2.11
CA ALA A 42 2.96 -10.64 -1.86
C ALA A 42 3.54 -11.34 -3.08
N LYS A 43 4.87 -11.28 -3.23
CA LYS A 43 5.62 -12.03 -4.24
C LYS A 43 6.96 -12.51 -3.69
N ILE A 44 7.42 -13.65 -4.21
CA ILE A 44 8.80 -14.09 -4.03
C ILE A 44 9.59 -13.65 -5.27
N CYS A 45 10.52 -12.71 -5.08
CA CYS A 45 11.49 -12.31 -6.11
C CYS A 45 12.66 -13.30 -6.07
N CYS A 46 13.26 -13.65 -7.22
CA CYS A 46 14.25 -14.74 -7.30
C CYS A 46 15.72 -14.27 -7.31
N LYS A 47 15.99 -12.98 -7.51
CA LYS A 47 17.35 -12.43 -7.63
C LYS A 47 17.46 -11.05 -6.94
N PRO A 48 17.89 -10.97 -5.67
CA PRO A 48 18.06 -12.09 -4.71
C PRO A 48 16.72 -12.73 -4.34
N ARG A 49 16.76 -13.93 -3.72
CA ARG A 49 15.53 -14.60 -3.25
C ARG A 49 14.96 -13.85 -2.04
N THR A 50 13.87 -13.13 -2.22
CA THR A 50 13.27 -12.30 -1.16
C THR A 50 11.75 -12.27 -1.25
N LEU A 51 11.07 -12.12 -0.11
CA LEU A 51 9.64 -11.83 -0.04
C LEU A 51 9.41 -10.32 -0.13
N VAL A 52 8.73 -9.88 -1.18
CA VAL A 52 8.32 -8.48 -1.34
C VAL A 52 6.81 -8.38 -1.12
N LEU A 53 6.38 -7.46 -0.26
CA LEU A 53 4.98 -7.06 -0.12
C LEU A 53 4.74 -5.80 -0.93
N ARG A 54 3.65 -5.78 -1.70
CA ARG A 54 3.11 -4.57 -2.31
C ARG A 54 1.82 -4.20 -1.60
N MET A 55 1.79 -3.02 -0.98
CA MET A 55 0.62 -2.48 -0.30
C MET A 55 0.11 -1.26 -1.05
N GLN A 56 -1.21 -1.10 -1.16
CA GLN A 56 -1.83 0.10 -1.71
C GLN A 56 -2.94 0.61 -0.80
N ASP A 57 -2.79 1.86 -0.37
CA ASP A 57 -3.82 2.65 0.31
C ASP A 57 -4.46 3.60 -0.70
N ILE A 58 -5.79 3.56 -0.78
CA ILE A 58 -6.59 4.51 -1.53
C ILE A 58 -7.46 5.27 -0.55
N ILE A 59 -7.35 6.59 -0.52
CA ILE A 59 -8.19 7.46 0.28
C ILE A 59 -9.05 8.29 -0.65
N HIS A 60 -10.35 8.04 -0.58
CA HIS A 60 -11.36 8.75 -1.33
C HIS A 60 -12.06 9.78 -0.44
N TYR A 61 -11.95 11.06 -0.79
CA TYR A 61 -12.61 12.14 -0.06
C TYR A 61 -14.00 12.41 -0.67
N ARG A 62 -15.06 12.04 0.06
CA ARG A 62 -16.45 12.23 -0.36
C ARG A 62 -16.87 13.67 -0.10
N LYS A 63 -17.21 14.41 -1.16
CA LYS A 63 -17.77 15.77 -1.12
C LYS A 63 -16.99 16.71 -0.18
N LEU A 64 -15.78 17.11 -0.58
CA LEU A 64 -15.15 18.26 0.08
C LEU A 64 -15.90 19.53 -0.31
N ARG A 65 -16.02 20.44 0.66
CA ARG A 65 -16.38 21.84 0.39
C ARG A 65 -15.14 22.69 0.69
N PRO A 66 -14.72 23.58 -0.23
CA PRO A 66 -15.30 23.86 -1.55
C PRO A 66 -15.12 22.71 -2.56
N ASP A 67 -15.85 22.79 -3.68
CA ASP A 67 -15.79 21.79 -4.77
C ASP A 67 -14.37 21.67 -5.33
N PHE A 68 -13.98 20.44 -5.68
CA PHE A 68 -12.62 20.09 -6.08
C PHE A 68 -12.16 20.79 -7.35
N SER A 69 -13.10 21.15 -8.23
CA SER A 69 -12.85 21.95 -9.43
C SER A 69 -12.21 23.31 -9.14
N THR A 70 -12.20 23.74 -7.87
CA THR A 70 -11.68 25.03 -7.42
C THR A 70 -10.48 24.96 -6.47
N LEU A 71 -9.99 23.75 -6.13
CA LEU A 71 -8.88 23.62 -5.17
C LEU A 71 -7.55 24.04 -5.78
N ARG A 72 -6.83 24.90 -5.05
CA ARG A 72 -5.44 25.25 -5.35
C ARG A 72 -4.49 24.25 -4.68
N PRO A 73 -3.24 24.12 -5.15
CA PRO A 73 -2.23 23.30 -4.50
C PRO A 73 -2.06 23.59 -2.99
N GLU A 74 -2.28 24.83 -2.57
CA GLU A 74 -2.24 25.24 -1.16
C GLU A 74 -3.38 24.62 -0.34
N ASP A 75 -4.56 24.46 -0.94
CA ASP A 75 -5.71 23.87 -0.28
C ASP A 75 -5.51 22.35 -0.08
N LEU A 76 -4.75 21.70 -0.98
CA LEU A 76 -4.36 20.30 -0.86
C LEU A 76 -3.45 20.04 0.36
N LYS A 77 -2.65 21.03 0.79
CA LYS A 77 -1.75 20.91 1.96
C LYS A 77 -2.50 20.76 3.28
N ASN A 78 -3.77 21.16 3.32
CA ASN A 78 -4.62 21.14 4.50
C ASN A 78 -5.61 19.97 4.52
N LEU A 79 -5.52 19.06 3.55
CA LEU A 79 -6.39 17.89 3.51
C LEU A 79 -6.17 16.99 4.74
N PRO A 80 -7.25 16.55 5.40
CA PRO A 80 -7.13 15.70 6.57
C PRO A 80 -6.57 14.33 6.17
N LEU A 81 -5.34 14.04 6.58
CA LEU A 81 -4.75 12.72 6.37
C LEU A 81 -5.17 11.78 7.51
N PRO A 82 -5.56 10.53 7.19
CA PRO A 82 -5.78 9.55 8.24
C PRO A 82 -4.49 9.24 9.00
N LYS A 83 -4.60 9.12 10.33
CA LYS A 83 -3.46 8.84 11.24
C LYS A 83 -2.80 7.47 11.01
N PHE A 84 -3.47 6.55 10.31
CA PHE A 84 -2.93 5.22 10.00
C PHE A 84 -2.08 5.20 8.73
N LEU A 85 -2.00 6.31 7.99
CA LEU A 85 -1.06 6.41 6.88
C LEU A 85 0.36 6.39 7.42
N TYR A 86 1.15 5.45 6.91
CA TYR A 86 2.51 5.19 7.34
C TYR A 86 3.30 4.68 6.14
N ILE A 87 4.47 5.26 5.85
CA ILE A 87 5.38 4.70 4.83
C ILE A 87 6.36 3.74 5.50
N CYS A 88 7.19 4.25 6.42
CA CYS A 88 8.12 3.44 7.21
C CYS A 88 8.54 4.17 8.51
N LYS A 89 9.18 3.47 9.43
CA LYS A 89 9.57 3.99 10.77
C LYS A 89 10.59 5.13 10.65
N HIS A 90 11.37 5.10 9.57
CA HIS A 90 12.38 6.09 9.22
C HIS A 90 11.80 7.37 8.61
N ARG A 91 10.49 7.38 8.31
CA ARG A 91 9.73 8.53 7.80
C ARG A 91 8.43 8.72 8.59
N PRO A 92 8.52 9.11 9.87
CA PRO A 92 7.34 9.30 10.70
C PRO A 92 6.46 10.48 10.25
N ASP A 93 7.04 11.47 9.55
CA ASP A 93 6.31 12.66 9.09
C ASP A 93 5.67 12.47 7.71
N MET A 94 4.57 11.71 7.70
CA MET A 94 3.74 11.51 6.51
C MET A 94 3.09 12.80 6.01
N ALA A 95 2.80 13.74 6.90
CA ALA A 95 2.18 15.01 6.54
C ALA A 95 3.14 15.87 5.71
N TYR A 96 4.43 15.88 6.05
CA TYR A 96 5.45 16.55 5.27
C TYR A 96 5.66 15.89 3.91
N THR A 97 5.80 14.56 3.84
CA THR A 97 5.98 13.85 2.56
C THR A 97 4.80 14.09 1.60
N TYR A 98 3.58 14.06 2.12
CA TYR A 98 2.38 14.39 1.34
C TYR A 98 2.39 15.85 0.85
N LYS A 99 2.75 16.81 1.72
CA LYS A 99 2.87 18.22 1.35
C LYS A 99 3.93 18.45 0.28
N CYS A 100 5.09 17.79 0.40
CA CYS A 100 6.16 17.84 -0.58
C CYS A 100 5.72 17.25 -1.91
N ALA A 101 5.08 16.07 -1.90
CA ALA A 101 4.53 15.46 -3.09
C ALA A 101 3.58 16.44 -3.81
N ILE A 102 2.63 17.04 -3.08
CA ILE A 102 1.72 18.05 -3.65
C ILE A 102 2.47 19.21 -4.29
N THR A 103 3.45 19.79 -3.58
CA THR A 103 4.19 20.94 -4.11
C THR A 103 5.02 20.61 -5.34
N THR A 104 5.57 19.41 -5.42
CA THR A 104 6.42 18.97 -6.54
C THR A 104 5.58 18.48 -7.73
N GLY A 105 4.48 17.78 -7.49
CA GLY A 105 3.62 17.22 -8.53
C GLY A 105 2.68 18.23 -9.19
N ALA A 106 2.26 19.28 -8.47
CA ALA A 106 1.43 20.35 -9.05
C ALA A 106 2.10 21.10 -10.22
N ALA A 107 3.43 21.01 -10.34
CA ALA A 107 4.17 21.58 -11.46
C ALA A 107 4.14 20.72 -12.75
N HIS A 108 3.70 19.46 -12.66
CA HIS A 108 3.77 18.47 -13.74
C HIS A 108 2.43 17.77 -14.01
N ALA A 109 1.31 18.39 -13.64
CA ALA A 109 -0.01 17.79 -13.81
C ALA A 109 -0.28 17.45 -15.29
N TYR A 110 -0.43 16.15 -15.56
CA TYR A 110 -0.97 15.62 -16.80
C TYR A 110 -2.33 15.00 -16.46
N ASP A 111 -3.39 15.58 -17.02
CA ASP A 111 -4.75 15.01 -17.01
C ASP A 111 -5.25 14.62 -15.59
N ASP A 112 -5.94 13.48 -15.42
CA ASP A 112 -6.54 13.01 -14.15
C ASP A 112 -5.56 12.80 -12.97
N VAL A 113 -4.24 12.88 -13.18
CA VAL A 113 -3.21 12.80 -12.14
C VAL A 113 -2.68 14.20 -11.80
N LEU A 114 -3.03 14.67 -10.62
CA LEU A 114 -2.69 16.01 -10.13
C LEU A 114 -1.27 16.08 -9.54
N VAL A 115 -0.81 14.98 -8.95
CA VAL A 115 0.48 14.88 -8.24
C VAL A 115 1.01 13.46 -8.34
N CYS A 116 2.32 13.31 -8.55
CA CYS A 116 3.02 12.04 -8.47
C CYS A 116 4.39 12.24 -7.81
N ALA A 117 4.70 11.45 -6.78
CA ALA A 117 5.97 11.50 -6.07
C ALA A 117 6.45 10.10 -5.70
N PHE A 118 7.72 9.81 -6.00
CA PHE A 118 8.38 8.56 -5.64
C PHE A 118 9.36 8.78 -4.49
N HIS A 119 9.43 7.83 -3.57
CA HIS A 119 10.32 7.89 -2.42
C HIS A 119 10.93 6.53 -2.11
N GLU A 120 12.24 6.53 -1.87
CA GLU A 120 13.03 5.36 -1.49
C GLU A 120 13.56 5.51 -0.06
N CYS A 121 13.39 4.47 0.75
CA CYS A 121 13.97 4.36 2.09
C CYS A 121 15.06 3.30 2.10
N MET A 122 16.31 3.76 2.06
CA MET A 122 17.49 2.89 2.10
C MET A 122 17.74 2.23 3.47
N GLN A 123 17.03 2.63 4.53
CA GLN A 123 17.23 2.07 5.88
C GLN A 123 16.39 0.80 6.13
N CYS A 124 15.26 0.65 5.44
CA CYS A 124 14.40 -0.55 5.58
C CYS A 124 14.02 -1.19 4.23
N SER A 125 14.60 -0.74 3.11
CA SER A 125 14.21 -1.26 1.79
C SER A 125 12.72 -1.08 1.51
N THR A 126 12.24 0.14 1.70
CA THR A 126 10.87 0.52 1.36
C THR A 126 10.88 1.51 0.22
N ASP A 127 10.17 1.18 -0.85
CA ASP A 127 9.83 2.14 -1.90
C ASP A 127 8.37 2.57 -1.74
N SER A 128 8.07 3.79 -2.15
CA SER A 128 6.70 4.26 -2.19
C SER A 128 6.43 5.20 -3.37
N LEU A 129 5.23 5.08 -3.90
CA LEU A 129 4.66 5.95 -4.92
C LEU A 129 3.40 6.61 -4.35
N ILE A 130 3.37 7.93 -4.35
CA ILE A 130 2.27 8.74 -3.86
C ILE A 130 1.66 9.48 -5.04
N GLU A 131 0.35 9.29 -5.24
CA GLU A 131 -0.39 9.90 -6.32
C GLU A 131 -1.62 10.61 -5.78
N VAL A 132 -1.88 11.82 -6.27
CA VAL A 132 -3.16 12.50 -6.07
C VAL A 132 -3.86 12.52 -7.41
N ARG A 133 -5.07 11.96 -7.44
CA ARG A 133 -5.85 11.77 -8.66
C ARG A 133 -7.24 12.38 -8.53
N LYS A 134 -7.79 12.82 -9.66
CA LYS A 134 -9.20 13.13 -9.80
C LYS A 134 -9.97 11.84 -10.12
N TRP A 135 -11.09 11.63 -9.43
CA TRP A 135 -11.97 10.49 -9.65
C TRP A 135 -13.42 10.93 -9.46
N ASN A 136 -14.23 10.92 -10.54
CA ASN A 136 -15.64 11.36 -10.51
C ASN A 136 -15.86 12.73 -9.82
N SER A 137 -15.04 13.73 -10.18
CA SER A 137 -15.04 15.08 -9.57
C SER A 137 -14.71 15.12 -8.08
N THR A 138 -14.11 14.06 -7.54
CA THR A 138 -13.60 14.00 -6.17
C THR A 138 -12.11 13.69 -6.17
N LEU A 139 -11.42 13.97 -5.07
CA LEU A 139 -10.01 13.67 -4.93
C LEU A 139 -9.78 12.30 -4.31
N MET A 140 -8.73 11.69 -4.81
CA MET A 140 -8.24 10.42 -4.35
C MET A 140 -6.74 10.50 -4.12
N LEU A 141 -6.30 10.06 -2.95
CA LEU A 141 -4.90 9.84 -2.64
C LEU A 141 -4.63 8.35 -2.77
N VAL A 142 -3.68 7.98 -3.63
CA VAL A 142 -3.21 6.60 -3.80
C VAL A 142 -1.78 6.54 -3.31
N ILE A 143 -1.50 5.68 -2.35
CA ILE A 143 -0.15 5.43 -1.85
C ILE A 143 0.13 3.96 -2.08
N THR A 144 1.10 3.67 -2.93
CA THR A 144 1.61 2.31 -3.12
C THR A 144 2.97 2.19 -2.45
N ARG A 145 3.19 1.11 -1.71
CA ARG A 145 4.42 0.84 -0.96
C ARG A 145 4.92 -0.56 -1.29
N TRP A 146 6.22 -0.71 -1.46
CA TRP A 146 6.88 -1.99 -1.61
C TRP A 146 7.82 -2.20 -0.43
N PHE A 147 7.60 -3.29 0.31
CA PHE A 147 8.46 -3.69 1.42
C PHE A 147 9.21 -4.93 1.01
N ASP A 148 10.52 -4.83 0.89
CA ASP A 148 11.38 -6.00 0.78
C ASP A 148 11.66 -6.50 2.19
N LEU A 149 11.14 -7.70 2.51
CA LEU A 149 11.25 -8.34 3.81
C LEU A 149 12.46 -9.26 3.92
N GLY A 150 13.28 -9.33 2.87
CA GLY A 150 14.40 -10.23 2.81
C GLY A 150 14.01 -11.69 2.55
N PRO A 151 14.99 -12.61 2.62
CA PRO A 151 14.76 -14.03 2.41
C PRO A 151 13.96 -14.65 3.58
N GLY A 152 13.93 -13.99 4.74
CA GLY A 152 13.21 -14.39 5.93
C GLY A 152 13.61 -15.79 6.42
N LEU A 153 14.91 -16.08 6.35
CA LEU A 153 15.47 -17.37 6.74
C LEU A 153 15.35 -17.60 8.26
N SER A 154 15.09 -16.55 9.04
CA SER A 154 14.84 -16.66 10.48
C SER A 154 13.92 -15.55 11.00
N PRO A 155 13.25 -15.72 12.15
CA PRO A 155 12.56 -14.63 12.84
C PRO A 155 13.48 -13.48 13.27
N GLY A 156 14.80 -13.73 13.31
CA GLY A 156 15.86 -12.76 13.60
C GLY A 156 16.43 -12.09 12.35
N ASP A 157 15.80 -12.26 11.19
CA ASP A 157 16.23 -11.60 9.95
C ASP A 157 16.10 -10.08 10.11
N GLU A 158 17.23 -9.37 10.03
CA GLU A 158 17.31 -7.93 10.30
C GLU A 158 16.39 -7.12 9.38
N GLN A 159 16.24 -7.56 8.12
CA GLN A 159 15.38 -6.89 7.18
C GLN A 159 13.91 -7.04 7.56
N TRP A 160 13.51 -8.21 8.06
CA TRP A 160 12.17 -8.43 8.62
C TRP A 160 11.94 -7.59 9.88
N ILE A 161 12.89 -7.58 10.82
CA ILE A 161 12.78 -6.80 12.08
C ILE A 161 12.71 -5.29 11.78
N SER A 162 13.37 -4.82 10.72
CA SER A 162 13.33 -3.41 10.33
C SER A 162 11.90 -2.89 10.08
N HIS A 163 10.97 -3.78 9.71
CA HIS A 163 9.55 -3.48 9.46
C HIS A 163 8.63 -3.74 10.66
N VAL A 164 9.05 -4.57 11.60
CA VAL A 164 8.31 -4.86 12.83
C VAL A 164 8.80 -3.88 13.88
N GLY A 165 8.08 -2.76 14.05
CA GLY A 165 8.49 -1.69 14.97
C GLY A 165 8.96 -2.22 16.32
N SER A 166 10.28 -2.23 16.55
CA SER A 166 10.87 -2.60 17.82
C SER A 166 10.58 -1.52 18.86
N LEU A 167 10.24 -1.95 20.08
CA LEU A 167 10.11 -1.11 21.26
C LEU A 167 11.45 -0.55 21.73
N GLU A 168 12.57 -1.04 21.21
CA GLU A 168 13.91 -0.65 21.62
C GLU A 168 14.65 -0.02 20.43
N GLY A 169 15.06 1.24 20.64
CA GLY A 169 15.61 2.14 19.64
C GLY A 169 17.02 1.81 19.18
N GLU A 170 17.27 0.57 18.77
CA GLU A 170 18.48 0.23 18.06
C GLU A 170 18.37 0.65 16.59
N ARG A 171 19.28 1.54 16.19
CA ARG A 171 19.43 1.97 14.80
C ARG A 171 20.04 0.82 14.01
N GLU A 172 19.19 0.01 13.40
CA GLU A 172 19.59 -0.99 12.42
C GLU A 172 20.10 -0.26 11.17
N ASN A 173 21.42 -0.16 11.04
CA ASN A 173 22.06 0.30 9.81
C ASN A 173 22.27 -0.94 8.91
N LEU A 174 21.26 -1.30 8.11
CA LEU A 174 21.48 -2.24 7.00
C LEU A 174 22.56 -1.65 6.07
N ASP A 175 23.54 -2.46 5.65
CA ASP A 175 24.61 -1.95 4.80
C ASP A 175 24.06 -1.63 3.40
N ARG A 176 24.53 -0.54 2.80
CA ARG A 176 24.09 -0.12 1.45
C ARG A 176 24.36 -1.19 0.40
N GLN A 177 25.35 -2.06 0.64
CA GLN A 177 25.72 -3.14 -0.26
C GLN A 177 24.69 -4.29 -0.30
N ASP A 178 23.79 -4.39 0.68
CA ASP A 178 22.73 -5.41 0.70
C ASP A 178 21.58 -5.10 -0.29
N PHE A 179 21.51 -3.86 -0.77
CA PHE A 179 20.48 -3.40 -1.70
C PHE A 179 20.98 -3.42 -3.15
N VAL A 180 20.85 -4.58 -3.80
CA VAL A 180 21.18 -4.76 -5.23
C VAL A 180 20.23 -3.95 -6.15
N ASP A 181 19.01 -3.63 -5.71
CA ASP A 181 17.96 -2.99 -6.53
C ASP A 181 16.81 -2.47 -5.64
N VAL A 182 16.03 -1.50 -6.12
CA VAL A 182 14.84 -0.98 -5.43
C VAL A 182 13.70 -2.04 -5.43
N PRO A 183 13.03 -2.29 -4.28
CA PRO A 183 11.90 -3.23 -4.14
C PRO A 183 10.86 -3.22 -5.28
N GLN A 184 10.46 -2.05 -5.77
CA GLN A 184 9.52 -1.92 -6.89
C GLN A 184 10.08 -2.58 -8.16
N ALA A 185 11.33 -2.29 -8.53
CA ALA A 185 11.95 -2.86 -9.72
C ALA A 185 12.13 -4.38 -9.60
N ARG A 186 12.32 -4.90 -8.39
CA ARG A 186 12.33 -6.36 -8.12
C ARG A 186 10.95 -6.95 -8.34
N TRP A 187 9.90 -6.29 -7.83
CA TRP A 187 8.50 -6.73 -8.00
C TRP A 187 8.10 -6.85 -9.48
N GLU A 188 8.46 -5.86 -10.29
CA GLU A 188 8.12 -5.82 -11.73
C GLU A 188 8.90 -6.87 -12.53
N ARG A 189 10.16 -7.14 -12.17
CA ARG A 189 10.99 -8.17 -12.82
C ARG A 189 10.72 -9.60 -12.35
N ALA A 190 10.03 -9.78 -11.23
CA ALA A 190 9.72 -11.11 -10.71
C ALA A 190 8.85 -11.89 -11.71
N TYR A 191 9.44 -12.93 -12.31
CA TYR A 191 8.77 -13.81 -13.28
C TYR A 191 7.63 -14.60 -12.62
N GLY A 192 6.44 -14.56 -13.22
CA GLY A 192 5.29 -15.34 -12.82
C GLY A 192 4.04 -14.92 -13.59
N LYS A 193 3.38 -15.87 -14.26
CA LYS A 193 2.35 -15.67 -15.31
C LYS A 193 1.02 -15.01 -14.85
N LYS A 194 0.95 -14.43 -13.65
CA LYS A 194 -0.33 -13.97 -13.05
C LYS A 194 -0.20 -12.76 -12.12
N SER A 195 0.90 -12.00 -12.19
CA SER A 195 0.99 -10.84 -11.32
C SER A 195 0.25 -9.64 -11.87
N MET A 196 -0.69 -9.14 -11.08
CA MET A 196 -1.42 -7.92 -11.35
C MET A 196 -0.48 -6.73 -11.47
N SER A 197 -0.52 -6.02 -12.60
CA SER A 197 0.21 -4.76 -12.81
C SER A 197 -0.26 -3.68 -11.84
N MET A 198 0.44 -2.55 -11.80
CA MET A 198 0.03 -1.39 -11.00
C MET A 198 -1.34 -0.85 -11.40
N ASP A 199 -1.58 -0.73 -12.70
CA ASP A 199 -2.86 -0.23 -13.22
C ASP A 199 -4.00 -1.23 -13.00
N GLU A 200 -3.73 -2.52 -13.13
CA GLU A 200 -4.72 -3.55 -12.84
C GLU A 200 -5.07 -3.59 -11.34
N LEU A 201 -4.08 -3.40 -10.46
CA LEU A 201 -4.30 -3.31 -9.01
C LEU A 201 -5.18 -2.12 -8.67
N LEU A 202 -4.83 -0.95 -9.22
CA LEU A 202 -5.60 0.26 -9.03
C LEU A 202 -7.01 0.07 -9.57
N ALA A 203 -7.18 -0.40 -10.80
CA ALA A 203 -8.49 -0.62 -11.42
C ALA A 203 -9.36 -1.59 -10.61
N ARG A 204 -8.78 -2.71 -10.13
CA ARG A 204 -9.45 -3.65 -9.23
C ARG A 204 -9.95 -2.93 -7.98
N ASN A 205 -9.06 -2.20 -7.30
CA ASN A 205 -9.39 -1.53 -6.05
C ASN A 205 -10.44 -0.43 -6.23
N LEU A 206 -10.33 0.38 -7.29
CA LEU A 206 -11.34 1.38 -7.66
C LEU A 206 -12.69 0.76 -8.00
N SER A 207 -12.71 -0.44 -8.57
CA SER A 207 -13.96 -1.14 -8.89
C SER A 207 -14.80 -1.47 -7.66
N TYR A 208 -14.19 -1.59 -6.47
CA TYR A 208 -14.92 -1.76 -5.21
C TYR A 208 -15.59 -0.46 -4.76
N LEU A 209 -14.93 0.68 -4.97
CA LEU A 209 -15.44 1.99 -4.60
C LEU A 209 -16.56 2.45 -5.55
N LYS A 210 -16.45 2.10 -6.84
CA LYS A 210 -17.44 2.43 -7.86
C LYS A 210 -18.81 1.85 -7.48
N ASP A 211 -19.83 2.73 -7.51
CA ASP A 211 -21.23 2.40 -7.18
C ASP A 211 -21.40 1.66 -5.85
N GLU A 212 -20.46 1.89 -4.92
CA GLU A 212 -20.40 1.23 -3.61
C GLU A 212 -20.43 -0.31 -3.68
N ARG A 213 -19.86 -0.89 -4.75
CA ARG A 213 -19.84 -2.34 -5.01
C ARG A 213 -19.30 -3.16 -3.83
N TYR A 214 -18.39 -2.60 -3.03
CA TYR A 214 -17.88 -3.23 -1.81
C TYR A 214 -18.99 -3.70 -0.87
N LYS A 215 -20.14 -3.01 -0.77
CA LYS A 215 -21.27 -3.41 0.08
C LYS A 215 -21.87 -4.76 -0.31
N LYS A 216 -21.71 -5.17 -1.56
CA LYS A 216 -22.16 -6.47 -2.09
C LYS A 216 -21.05 -7.51 -2.12
N ALA A 217 -19.82 -7.08 -2.39
CA ALA A 217 -18.68 -7.98 -2.62
C ALA A 217 -17.88 -8.33 -1.35
N MET A 218 -18.01 -7.53 -0.29
CA MET A 218 -17.22 -7.67 0.95
C MET A 218 -18.11 -7.93 2.16
N GLY A 219 -17.59 -8.68 3.14
CA GLY A 219 -18.25 -8.88 4.42
C GLY A 219 -18.01 -7.71 5.36
N GLN A 220 -19.08 -7.20 5.97
CA GLN A 220 -18.99 -6.15 7.00
C GLN A 220 -18.55 -6.76 8.34
N SER A 221 -17.63 -6.11 9.05
CA SER A 221 -17.15 -6.56 10.36
C SER A 221 -18.26 -6.41 11.41
N ALA A 222 -18.57 -7.50 12.12
CA ALA A 222 -19.61 -7.51 13.15
C ALA A 222 -19.28 -6.61 14.34
N SER A 223 -17.99 -6.51 14.71
CA SER A 223 -17.51 -5.68 15.81
C SER A 223 -17.21 -4.23 15.41
N GLN A 224 -17.05 -3.95 14.12
CA GLN A 224 -16.64 -2.64 13.59
C GLN A 224 -17.43 -2.34 12.32
N ARG A 225 -18.62 -1.75 12.49
CA ARG A 225 -19.55 -1.49 11.37
C ARG A 225 -18.95 -0.60 10.27
N ALA A 226 -17.91 0.15 10.58
CA ALA A 226 -17.15 0.97 9.66
C ALA A 226 -16.25 0.18 8.69
N ILE A 227 -16.09 -1.13 8.85
CA ILE A 227 -15.07 -1.94 8.17
C ILE A 227 -15.70 -3.03 7.32
N TRP A 228 -15.23 -3.15 6.09
CA TRP A 228 -15.54 -4.21 5.14
C TRP A 228 -14.26 -4.93 4.73
N ARG A 229 -14.33 -6.25 4.57
CA ARG A 229 -13.19 -7.08 4.14
C ARG A 229 -13.60 -8.00 3.02
N LEU A 230 -12.73 -8.16 2.03
CA LEU A 230 -12.94 -9.19 1.01
C LEU A 230 -12.84 -10.56 1.70
N PRO A 231 -13.81 -11.48 1.48
CA PRO A 231 -13.74 -12.81 2.05
C PRO A 231 -12.50 -13.54 1.53
N TYR A 232 -11.87 -14.32 2.42
CA TYR A 232 -10.70 -15.11 2.07
C TYR A 232 -11.11 -16.29 1.17
N ASN A 233 -10.70 -16.24 -0.10
CA ASN A 233 -10.91 -17.32 -1.06
C ASN A 233 -9.66 -18.19 -1.10
N GLY A 234 -9.43 -18.99 -0.05
CA GLY A 234 -8.27 -19.89 0.02
C GLY A 234 -8.37 -21.00 -1.03
N VAL A 235 -7.68 -20.84 -2.16
CA VAL A 235 -7.33 -21.94 -3.08
C VAL A 235 -5.81 -21.99 -3.13
N PHE A 236 -5.22 -23.07 -2.63
CA PHE A 236 -3.78 -23.31 -2.69
C PHE A 236 -3.37 -23.58 -4.15
N PRO A 237 -2.52 -22.75 -4.78
CA PRO A 237 -2.00 -23.05 -6.11
C PRO A 237 -0.83 -24.03 -6.02
N ASP A 238 -0.75 -24.91 -7.02
CA ASP A 238 0.34 -25.86 -7.22
C ASP A 238 1.69 -25.14 -7.37
N THR A 239 2.65 -25.51 -6.54
CA THR A 239 3.94 -24.82 -6.41
C THR A 239 5.04 -25.60 -7.09
N SER A 240 5.19 -25.38 -8.40
CA SER A 240 6.39 -25.76 -9.12
C SER A 240 7.00 -24.53 -9.78
N CYS A 241 7.92 -23.87 -9.06
CA CYS A 241 9.05 -23.23 -9.73
C CYS A 241 10.03 -24.36 -10.09
N GLN A 242 10.15 -24.66 -11.37
CA GLN A 242 11.34 -25.33 -11.92
C GLN A 242 12.40 -24.27 -12.22
#